data_AF-A0A831V4V4-F1
#
_entry.id   AF-A0A831V4V4-F1
#
_cell.length_a   1.000
_cell.length_b   1.000
_cell.length_c   1.000
_cell.angle_alpha   90.00
_cell.angle_beta   90.00
_cell.angle_gamma   90.00
#
_symmetry.space_group_name_H-M   'P 1'
#
loop_
_entity.id
_entity.type
_entity.pdbx_description
1 polymer ?
#
loop_
_entity_poly.entity_id
_entity_poly.type
_entity_poly.pdbx_seq_one_letter_code
_entity_poly.pdbx_strand_id
1 'polypeptide(L)'
;MLKRSPLPYSFGPFMAVPSGNNADSVFSGGFRSTRRRVLFLISFAAAAIFVLLAASLESGAVRLADRGTAEIVSGFRAPLLTSVMFFVTNLGAAAAVGLLSLVAVTVLIKNGRLFDALFLAAAVFLSLASGEFLKEALAVARPPFSLIPAAGGSFPSGHTLAIASFALPAALIFWRSGASRPMKIFTVAAAGAAIFAVAVSRLYLGVHWLSDVAGSFLLAVFWTAVLAAVWQSLVKKPETSSINH
;
A
#
# COMPACT_ATOMS: atom_id res chain seq x y z
N MET A 1 82.27 -22.83 37.85
CA MET A 1 81.98 -21.40 37.59
C MET A 1 80.76 -21.30 36.70
N LEU A 2 79.75 -20.54 37.14
CA LEU A 2 78.39 -20.44 36.61
C LEU A 2 78.24 -19.35 35.53
N LYS A 3 77.38 -19.58 34.53
CA LYS A 3 76.34 -18.64 34.02
C LYS A 3 75.62 -19.31 32.82
N ARG A 4 74.42 -19.88 32.99
CA ARG A 4 73.07 -19.29 33.10
C ARG A 4 72.54 -18.68 31.78
N SER A 5 71.41 -19.28 31.39
CA SER A 5 70.42 -19.09 30.33
C SER A 5 69.97 -17.65 30.02
N PRO A 6 69.37 -17.43 28.83
CA PRO A 6 68.78 -16.14 28.43
C PRO A 6 67.43 -15.90 29.12
N LEU A 7 67.19 -14.66 29.54
CA LEU A 7 65.89 -14.18 30.03
C LEU A 7 65.12 -13.43 28.92
N PRO A 8 63.78 -13.42 29.00
CA PRO A 8 62.87 -12.96 27.96
C PRO A 8 62.52 -11.48 28.15
N TYR A 9 62.34 -10.75 27.05
CA TYR A 9 61.65 -9.46 27.09
C TYR A 9 60.41 -9.51 26.20
N SER A 10 59.28 -9.69 26.88
CA SER A 10 57.92 -9.45 26.41
C SER A 10 57.54 -8.02 26.82
N PHE A 11 57.27 -7.16 25.83
CA PHE A 11 56.47 -5.94 25.94
C PHE A 11 55.55 -5.97 24.71
N GLY A 12 54.32 -6.46 24.79
CA GLY A 12 53.14 -5.76 25.31
C GLY A 12 52.13 -5.71 24.14
N PRO A 13 50.84 -6.04 24.33
CA PRO A 13 49.89 -6.02 23.22
C PRO A 13 49.65 -4.58 22.78
N PHE A 14 49.77 -4.32 21.47
CA PHE A 14 49.15 -3.15 20.87
C PHE A 14 47.67 -3.19 21.25
N MET A 15 47.24 -2.24 22.09
CA MET A 15 45.82 -1.93 22.23
C MET A 15 45.29 -1.61 20.84
N ALA A 16 44.52 -2.53 20.27
CA ALA A 16 43.66 -2.24 19.15
C ALA A 16 42.70 -1.14 19.61
N VAL A 17 42.90 0.08 19.12
CA VAL A 17 41.91 1.14 19.20
C VAL A 17 40.64 0.60 18.53
N PRO A 18 39.50 0.52 19.22
CA PRO A 18 38.26 0.15 18.58
C PRO A 18 37.92 1.25 17.57
N SER A 19 38.13 1.02 16.28
CA SER A 19 37.55 1.83 15.21
C SER A 19 36.06 1.50 15.07
N GLY A 20 35.33 1.60 16.19
CA GLY A 20 33.87 1.59 16.18
C GLY A 20 33.42 2.91 15.58
N ASN A 21 33.13 2.90 14.28
CA ASN A 21 32.52 4.03 13.59
C ASN A 21 31.06 4.17 14.07
N ASN A 22 30.88 4.68 15.29
CA ASN A 22 29.57 4.98 15.89
C ASN A 22 28.83 6.09 15.14
N ALA A 23 29.50 6.81 14.23
CA ALA A 23 28.86 7.80 13.38
C ALA A 23 27.89 7.13 12.38
N ASP A 24 28.29 6.04 11.73
CA ASP A 24 27.50 5.40 10.65
C ASP A 24 26.22 4.73 11.18
N SER A 25 26.24 4.24 12.41
CA SER A 25 25.06 3.65 13.08
C SER A 25 24.04 4.71 13.51
N VAL A 26 24.50 5.89 13.94
CA VAL A 26 23.65 7.03 14.32
C VAL A 26 22.98 7.66 13.09
N PHE A 27 23.73 7.88 11.99
CA PHE A 27 23.19 8.45 10.76
C PHE A 27 22.24 7.51 10.02
N SER A 28 22.53 6.20 9.99
CA SER A 28 21.65 5.20 9.35
C SER A 28 20.37 4.91 10.15
N GLY A 29 20.42 5.03 11.48
CA GLY A 29 19.26 4.96 12.37
C GLY A 29 18.29 6.12 12.19
N GLY A 30 18.81 7.34 12.04
CA GLY A 30 18.02 8.56 11.82
C GLY A 30 17.14 8.48 10.57
N PHE A 31 17.71 8.06 9.43
CA PHE A 31 16.97 8.00 8.17
C PHE A 31 15.87 6.92 8.13
N ARG A 32 16.08 5.79 8.83
CA ARG A 32 15.04 4.75 9.02
C ARG A 32 13.90 5.25 9.91
N SER A 33 14.22 6.03 10.95
CA SER A 33 13.22 6.64 11.83
C SER A 33 12.36 7.66 11.07
N THR A 34 12.95 8.48 10.20
CA THR A 34 12.24 9.49 9.41
C THR A 34 11.25 8.86 8.42
N ARG A 35 11.65 7.81 7.69
CA ARG A 35 10.77 7.13 6.74
C ARG A 35 9.54 6.52 7.42
N ARG A 36 9.71 5.91 8.61
CA ARG A 36 8.58 5.37 9.37
C ARG A 36 7.68 6.48 9.90
N ARG A 37 8.24 7.58 10.40
CA ARG A 37 7.46 8.75 10.82
C ARG A 37 6.59 9.26 9.67
N VAL A 38 7.16 9.38 8.47
CA VAL A 38 6.40 9.79 7.28
C VAL A 38 5.26 8.81 6.97
N LEU A 39 5.48 7.50 7.05
CA LEU A 39 4.41 6.52 6.84
C LEU A 39 3.30 6.61 7.89
N PHE A 40 3.64 6.82 9.17
CA PHE A 40 2.64 7.04 10.20
C PHE A 40 1.88 8.36 9.99
N LEU A 41 2.54 9.43 9.54
CA LEU A 41 1.87 10.68 9.19
C LEU A 41 0.93 10.51 8.00
N ILE A 42 1.35 9.77 6.95
CA ILE A 42 0.49 9.44 5.80
C ILE A 42 -0.73 8.64 6.28
N SER A 43 -0.51 7.61 7.10
CA SER A 43 -1.58 6.82 7.69
C SER A 43 -2.56 7.70 8.48
N PHE A 44 -2.05 8.53 9.40
CA PHE A 44 -2.87 9.37 10.24
C PHE A 44 -3.67 10.39 9.41
N ALA A 45 -3.03 11.02 8.43
CA ALA A 45 -3.71 11.92 7.50
C ALA A 45 -4.79 11.20 6.70
N ALA A 46 -4.50 10.01 6.15
CA ALA A 46 -5.48 9.22 5.41
C ALA A 46 -6.68 8.84 6.28
N ALA A 47 -6.44 8.40 7.52
CA ALA A 47 -7.50 8.09 8.49
C ALA A 47 -8.32 9.33 8.86
N ALA A 48 -7.67 10.47 9.15
CA ALA A 48 -8.36 11.71 9.50
C ALA A 48 -9.24 12.19 8.34
N ILE A 49 -8.71 12.21 7.10
CA ILE A 49 -9.48 12.60 5.91
C ILE A 49 -10.61 11.59 5.66
N PHE A 50 -10.38 10.29 5.84
CA PHE A 50 -11.42 9.27 5.71
C PHE A 50 -12.56 9.49 6.71
N VAL A 51 -12.25 9.72 7.98
CA VAL A 51 -13.25 9.96 9.03
C VAL A 51 -14.02 11.25 8.75
N LEU A 52 -13.34 12.32 8.35
CA LEU A 52 -13.99 13.59 7.97
C LEU A 52 -14.91 13.40 6.77
N LEU A 53 -14.49 12.65 5.75
CA LEU A 53 -15.30 12.32 4.59
C LEU A 53 -16.53 11.49 5.00
N ALA A 54 -16.34 10.43 5.79
CA ALA A 54 -17.40 9.56 6.27
C ALA A 54 -18.45 10.31 7.11
N ALA A 55 -18.00 11.21 7.99
CA ALA A 55 -18.87 12.08 8.77
C ALA A 55 -19.62 13.11 7.92
N SER A 56 -19.11 13.42 6.72
CA SER A 56 -19.65 14.44 5.81
C SER A 56 -20.46 13.86 4.64
N LEU A 57 -20.70 12.54 4.58
CA LEU A 57 -21.40 11.89 3.46
C LEU A 57 -22.81 12.48 3.21
N GLU A 58 -23.46 12.92 4.29
CA GLU A 58 -24.79 13.52 4.25
C GLU A 58 -24.78 15.04 4.05
N SER A 59 -23.60 15.66 4.07
CA SER A 59 -23.46 17.10 3.89
C SER A 59 -23.83 17.54 2.46
N GLY A 60 -24.39 18.75 2.33
CA GLY A 60 -24.75 19.32 1.03
C GLY A 60 -23.57 19.40 0.06
N ALA A 61 -22.36 19.70 0.56
CA ALA A 61 -21.16 19.80 -0.27
C ALA A 61 -20.74 18.45 -0.87
N VAL A 62 -20.70 17.38 -0.07
CA VAL A 62 -20.36 16.03 -0.56
C VAL A 62 -21.45 15.52 -1.50
N ARG A 63 -22.72 15.67 -1.14
CA ARG A 63 -23.85 15.29 -2.00
C ARG A 63 -23.85 16.04 -3.34
N LEU A 64 -23.45 17.31 -3.36
CA LEU A 64 -23.31 18.09 -4.60
C LEU A 64 -22.17 17.55 -5.47
N ALA A 65 -21.01 17.26 -4.89
CA ALA A 65 -19.87 16.70 -5.62
C ALA A 65 -20.20 15.30 -6.19
N ASP A 66 -20.89 14.47 -5.40
CA ASP A 66 -21.33 13.13 -5.80
C ASP A 66 -22.32 13.17 -6.97
N ARG A 67 -23.34 14.04 -6.89
CA ARG A 67 -24.33 14.21 -7.96
C ARG A 67 -23.72 14.81 -9.22
N GLY A 68 -22.94 15.88 -9.09
CA GLY A 68 -22.28 16.51 -10.24
C GLY A 68 -21.35 15.56 -10.97
N THR A 69 -20.59 14.74 -10.24
CA THR A 69 -19.76 13.70 -10.84
C THR A 69 -20.61 12.66 -11.57
N ALA A 70 -21.70 12.20 -10.95
CA ALA A 70 -22.58 11.23 -11.58
C ALA A 70 -23.23 11.77 -12.87
N GLU A 71 -23.66 13.03 -12.88
CA GLU A 71 -24.20 13.70 -14.06
C GLU A 71 -23.16 13.78 -15.18
N ILE A 72 -21.96 14.29 -14.90
CA ILE A 72 -20.85 14.38 -15.86
C ILE A 72 -20.57 13.01 -16.47
N VAL A 73 -20.39 11.98 -15.63
CA VAL A 73 -20.01 10.65 -16.10
C VAL A 73 -21.16 10.00 -16.87
N SER A 74 -22.42 10.25 -16.49
CA SER A 74 -23.58 9.74 -17.23
C SER A 74 -23.65 10.26 -18.67
N GLY A 75 -23.18 11.50 -18.91
CA GLY A 75 -23.10 12.10 -20.24
C GLY A 75 -22.14 11.41 -21.21
N PHE A 76 -21.18 10.62 -20.70
CA PHE A 76 -20.25 9.85 -21.53
C PHE A 76 -20.77 8.45 -21.87
N ARG A 77 -21.96 8.05 -21.40
CA ARG A 77 -22.43 6.68 -21.55
C ARG A 77 -22.69 6.31 -23.02
N ALA A 78 -22.01 5.28 -23.50
CA ALA A 78 -22.18 4.71 -24.85
C ALA A 78 -22.02 3.19 -24.81
N PRO A 79 -22.66 2.40 -25.70
CA PRO A 79 -22.64 0.93 -25.65
C PRO A 79 -21.24 0.32 -25.57
N LEU A 80 -20.33 0.73 -26.46
CA LEU A 80 -18.94 0.25 -26.47
C LEU A 80 -18.20 0.61 -25.18
N LEU A 81 -18.30 1.86 -24.74
CA LEU A 81 -17.62 2.31 -23.52
C LEU A 81 -18.19 1.60 -22.28
N THR A 82 -19.48 1.28 -22.26
CA THR A 82 -20.10 0.50 -21.19
C THR A 82 -19.53 -0.91 -21.13
N SER A 83 -19.35 -1.59 -22.26
CA SER A 83 -18.68 -2.90 -22.30
C SER A 83 -17.24 -2.83 -21.79
N VAL A 84 -16.50 -1.80 -22.19
CA VAL A 84 -15.13 -1.56 -21.69
C VAL A 84 -15.12 -1.33 -20.19
N MET A 85 -16.00 -0.46 -19.67
CA MET A 85 -16.09 -0.17 -18.24
C MET A 85 -16.55 -1.39 -17.43
N PHE A 86 -17.41 -2.24 -18.01
CA PHE A 86 -17.78 -3.52 -17.41
C PHE A 86 -16.58 -4.46 -17.31
N PHE A 87 -15.76 -4.57 -18.35
CA PHE A 87 -14.53 -5.36 -18.30
C PHE A 87 -13.54 -4.80 -17.26
N VAL A 88 -13.29 -3.48 -17.30
CA VAL A 88 -12.37 -2.79 -16.39
C VAL A 88 -12.80 -2.95 -14.94
N THR A 89 -14.10 -2.82 -14.63
CA THR A 89 -14.54 -2.96 -13.25
C THR A 89 -14.27 -4.35 -12.70
N ASN A 90 -14.30 -5.40 -13.52
CA ASN A 90 -14.08 -6.77 -13.07
C ASN A 90 -12.63 -7.03 -12.62
N LEU A 91 -11.67 -6.19 -13.04
CA LEU A 91 -10.30 -6.23 -12.50
C LEU A 91 -10.25 -5.90 -11.00
N GLY A 92 -11.19 -5.07 -10.53
CA GLY A 92 -11.36 -4.76 -9.11
C GLY A 92 -12.27 -5.74 -8.37
N ALA A 93 -12.79 -6.79 -9.00
CA ALA A 93 -13.65 -7.74 -8.31
C ALA A 93 -12.89 -8.44 -7.18
N ALA A 94 -13.54 -8.64 -6.03
CA ALA A 94 -12.91 -9.27 -4.86
C ALA A 94 -12.32 -10.67 -5.20
N ALA A 95 -12.99 -11.44 -6.06
CA ALA A 95 -12.49 -12.73 -6.54
C ALA A 95 -11.23 -12.59 -7.41
N ALA A 96 -11.21 -11.63 -8.36
CA ALA A 96 -10.07 -11.39 -9.23
C ALA A 96 -8.84 -10.92 -8.43
N VAL A 97 -9.04 -9.94 -7.53
CA VAL A 97 -7.99 -9.43 -6.64
C VAL A 97 -7.56 -10.50 -5.64
N GLY A 98 -8.48 -11.30 -5.10
CA GLY A 98 -8.18 -12.40 -4.19
C GLY A 98 -7.30 -13.46 -4.84
N LEU A 99 -7.62 -13.88 -6.07
CA LEU A 99 -6.79 -14.80 -6.85
C LEU A 99 -5.40 -14.21 -7.13
N LEU A 100 -5.35 -12.95 -7.58
CA LEU A 100 -4.09 -12.26 -7.86
C LEU A 100 -3.22 -12.15 -6.59
N SER A 101 -3.84 -11.84 -5.45
CA SER A 101 -3.18 -11.77 -4.14
C SER A 101 -2.65 -13.14 -3.72
N LEU A 102 -3.45 -14.20 -3.89
CA LEU A 102 -3.04 -15.57 -3.57
C LEU A 102 -1.82 -15.99 -4.39
N VAL A 103 -1.83 -15.71 -5.70
CA VAL A 103 -0.68 -16.00 -6.58
C VAL A 103 0.55 -15.21 -6.14
N ALA A 104 0.42 -13.89 -5.93
CA ALA A 104 1.52 -13.03 -5.53
C ALA A 104 2.12 -13.44 -4.17
N VAL A 105 1.28 -13.69 -3.16
CA VAL A 105 1.69 -14.19 -1.84
C VAL A 105 2.42 -15.53 -1.97
N THR A 106 1.89 -16.47 -2.75
CA THR A 106 2.52 -17.77 -2.99
C THR A 106 3.91 -17.62 -3.63
N VAL A 107 4.03 -16.78 -4.65
CA VAL A 107 5.31 -16.49 -5.32
C VAL A 107 6.31 -15.84 -4.36
N LEU A 108 5.86 -14.90 -3.51
CA LEU A 108 6.73 -14.27 -2.52
C LEU A 108 7.25 -15.28 -1.48
N ILE A 109 6.38 -16.16 -0.97
CA ILE A 109 6.77 -17.23 -0.04
C ILE A 109 7.77 -18.19 -0.68
N LYS A 110 7.51 -18.66 -1.90
CA LYS A 110 8.41 -19.56 -2.64
C LYS A 110 9.80 -18.96 -2.90
N ASN A 111 9.89 -17.63 -2.98
CA ASN A 111 11.15 -16.90 -3.14
C ASN A 111 11.80 -16.47 -1.80
N GLY A 112 11.34 -17.01 -0.66
CA GLY A 112 11.89 -16.69 0.66
C GLY A 112 11.53 -15.29 1.19
N ARG A 113 10.58 -14.59 0.54
CA ARG A 113 10.18 -13.22 0.87
C ARG A 113 8.97 -13.18 1.81
N LEU A 114 9.03 -13.93 2.91
CA LEU A 114 7.90 -14.13 3.84
C LEU A 114 7.30 -12.80 4.36
N PHE A 115 8.14 -11.84 4.77
CA PHE A 115 7.63 -10.56 5.27
C PHE A 115 6.93 -9.71 4.20
N ASP A 116 7.36 -9.81 2.94
CA ASP A 116 6.67 -9.14 1.82
C ASP A 116 5.32 -9.79 1.56
N ALA A 117 5.26 -11.12 1.65
CA ALA A 117 4.03 -11.89 1.50
C ALA A 117 3.02 -11.55 2.62
N LEU A 118 3.46 -11.52 3.87
CA LEU A 118 2.63 -11.14 5.02
C LEU A 118 2.16 -9.68 4.92
N PHE A 119 3.02 -8.77 4.48
CA PHE A 119 2.65 -7.37 4.25
C PHE A 119 1.53 -7.24 3.22
N LEU A 120 1.69 -7.89 2.06
CA LEU A 120 0.67 -7.88 1.01
C LEU A 120 -0.65 -8.51 1.47
N ALA A 121 -0.57 -9.70 2.09
CA ALA A 121 -1.75 -10.41 2.58
C ALA A 121 -2.51 -9.61 3.64
N ALA A 122 -1.80 -9.05 4.62
CA ALA A 122 -2.39 -8.23 5.67
C ALA A 122 -3.04 -6.95 5.12
N ALA A 123 -2.39 -6.28 4.16
CA ALA A 123 -2.91 -5.06 3.56
C ALA A 123 -4.23 -5.31 2.80
N VAL A 124 -4.29 -6.39 2.01
CA VAL A 124 -5.50 -6.79 1.31
C VAL A 124 -6.59 -7.20 2.31
N PHE A 125 -6.28 -8.09 3.25
CA PHE A 125 -7.24 -8.62 4.21
C PHE A 125 -7.84 -7.53 5.09
N LEU A 126 -7.02 -6.70 5.76
CA LEU A 126 -7.49 -5.69 6.69
C LEU A 126 -8.27 -4.57 5.98
N SER A 127 -7.85 -4.19 4.76
CA SER A 127 -8.61 -3.24 3.94
C SER A 127 -9.99 -3.78 3.61
N LEU A 128 -10.09 -5.00 3.08
CA LEU A 128 -11.37 -5.57 2.68
C LEU A 128 -12.28 -5.86 3.87
N ALA A 129 -11.75 -6.41 4.96
CA ALA A 129 -12.51 -6.69 6.17
C ALA A 129 -13.08 -5.41 6.80
N SER A 130 -12.26 -4.36 6.94
CA SER A 130 -12.73 -3.07 7.44
C SER A 130 -13.72 -2.40 6.48
N GLY A 131 -13.50 -2.52 5.16
CA GLY A 131 -14.43 -1.99 4.16
C GLY A 131 -15.80 -2.65 4.21
N GLU A 132 -15.87 -3.97 4.43
CA GLU A 132 -17.15 -4.67 4.54
C GLU A 132 -17.88 -4.29 5.83
N PHE A 133 -17.17 -4.23 6.95
CA PHE A 133 -17.72 -3.73 8.22
C PHE A 133 -18.29 -2.31 8.08
N LEU A 134 -17.54 -1.40 7.45
CA LEU A 134 -17.97 -0.02 7.23
C LEU A 134 -19.20 0.07 6.32
N LYS A 135 -19.29 -0.83 5.32
CA LYS A 135 -20.44 -0.88 4.41
C LYS A 135 -21.73 -1.23 5.12
N GLU A 136 -21.68 -2.21 6.03
CA GLU A 136 -22.82 -2.59 6.86
C GLU A 136 -23.13 -1.50 7.89
N ALA A 137 -22.11 -0.93 8.53
CA ALA A 137 -22.29 0.05 9.60
C ALA A 137 -22.84 1.39 9.10
N LEU A 138 -22.44 1.86 7.92
CA LEU A 138 -22.85 3.16 7.38
C LEU A 138 -24.07 3.07 6.47
N ALA A 139 -24.33 1.90 5.87
CA ALA A 139 -25.53 1.60 5.07
C ALA A 139 -25.90 2.68 4.02
N VAL A 140 -24.91 3.34 3.43
CA VAL A 140 -25.11 4.48 2.52
C VAL A 140 -25.87 4.04 1.27
N ALA A 141 -26.91 4.80 0.90
CA ALA A 141 -27.71 4.53 -0.28
C ALA A 141 -26.92 4.70 -1.59
N ARG A 142 -27.08 3.76 -2.52
CA ARG A 142 -26.43 3.80 -3.83
C ARG A 142 -27.05 4.84 -4.77
N PRO A 143 -26.34 5.24 -5.84
CA PRO A 143 -26.97 5.99 -6.92
C PRO A 143 -28.14 5.21 -7.55
N PRO A 144 -29.28 5.86 -7.87
CA PRO A 144 -30.49 5.18 -8.36
C PRO A 144 -30.45 4.82 -9.85
N PHE A 145 -29.35 5.10 -10.56
CA PHE A 145 -29.22 4.97 -12.03
C PHE A 145 -28.10 4.00 -12.43
N SER A 146 -27.99 2.88 -11.71
CA SER A 146 -26.99 1.86 -11.96
C SER A 146 -27.26 1.11 -13.28
N LEU A 147 -26.20 0.83 -14.03
CA LEU A 147 -26.25 0.03 -15.26
C LEU A 147 -26.11 -1.48 -15.00
N ILE A 148 -25.73 -1.83 -13.77
CA ILE A 148 -25.58 -3.22 -13.34
C ILE A 148 -26.20 -3.40 -11.94
N PRO A 149 -26.64 -4.62 -11.60
CA PRO A 149 -27.10 -4.93 -10.25
C PRO A 149 -25.98 -4.76 -9.22
N ALA A 150 -26.32 -4.20 -8.06
CA ALA A 150 -25.44 -4.14 -6.89
C ALA A 150 -26.27 -4.16 -5.61
N ALA A 151 -25.85 -4.95 -4.62
CA ALA A 151 -26.53 -5.08 -3.33
C ALA A 151 -25.73 -4.40 -2.19
N GLY A 152 -26.39 -4.16 -1.06
CA GLY A 152 -25.80 -3.55 0.13
C GLY A 152 -25.41 -2.07 -0.03
N GLY A 153 -24.76 -1.53 1.00
CA GLY A 153 -24.32 -0.12 1.05
C GLY A 153 -23.34 0.26 -0.07
N SER A 154 -23.33 1.55 -0.41
CA SER A 154 -22.44 2.13 -1.44
C SER A 154 -21.03 2.37 -0.91
N PHE A 155 -20.90 2.84 0.33
CA PHE A 155 -19.65 3.31 0.91
C PHE A 155 -19.02 2.26 1.84
N PRO A 156 -17.70 2.02 1.78
CA PRO A 156 -16.79 2.41 0.71
C PRO A 156 -16.97 1.50 -0.52
N SER A 157 -16.47 1.92 -1.68
CA SER A 157 -16.50 1.10 -2.90
C SER A 157 -15.60 -0.13 -2.81
N GLY A 158 -16.20 -1.33 -2.75
CA GLY A 158 -15.45 -2.58 -2.61
C GLY A 158 -14.48 -2.88 -3.76
N HIS A 159 -14.84 -2.57 -5.01
CA HIS A 159 -13.97 -2.87 -6.15
C HIS A 159 -12.74 -1.96 -6.19
N THR A 160 -12.93 -0.66 -5.93
CA THR A 160 -11.83 0.30 -5.81
C THR A 160 -10.93 -0.04 -4.63
N LEU A 161 -11.53 -0.43 -3.50
CA LEU A 161 -10.78 -0.82 -2.30
C LEU A 161 -9.94 -2.07 -2.54
N ALA A 162 -10.49 -3.08 -3.23
CA ALA A 162 -9.79 -4.32 -3.55
C ALA A 162 -8.57 -4.05 -4.43
N ILE A 163 -8.73 -3.37 -5.57
CA ILE A 163 -7.57 -3.12 -6.44
C ILE A 163 -6.52 -2.23 -5.76
N ALA A 164 -6.94 -1.24 -4.97
CA ALA A 164 -6.02 -0.36 -4.26
C ALA A 164 -5.25 -1.09 -3.14
N SER A 165 -5.93 -1.94 -2.37
CA SER A 165 -5.32 -2.71 -1.28
C SER A 165 -4.30 -3.74 -1.76
N PHE A 166 -4.39 -4.17 -3.03
CA PHE A 166 -3.35 -4.99 -3.69
C PHE A 166 -2.26 -4.13 -4.34
N ALA A 167 -2.65 -3.17 -5.18
CA ALA A 167 -1.72 -2.46 -6.07
C ALA A 167 -0.73 -1.56 -5.30
N LEU A 168 -1.18 -0.90 -4.22
CA LEU A 168 -0.31 -0.04 -3.40
C LEU A 168 0.82 -0.83 -2.71
N PRO A 169 0.55 -1.89 -1.91
CA PRO A 169 1.62 -2.68 -1.30
C PRO A 169 2.47 -3.42 -2.34
N ALA A 170 1.88 -3.94 -3.43
CA ALA A 170 2.64 -4.58 -4.50
C ALA A 170 3.64 -3.60 -5.15
N ALA A 171 3.23 -2.37 -5.43
CA ALA A 171 4.12 -1.33 -5.94
C ALA A 171 5.25 -0.99 -4.95
N LEU A 172 4.97 -0.92 -3.65
CA LEU A 172 5.99 -0.70 -2.62
C LEU A 172 6.99 -1.86 -2.50
N ILE A 173 6.52 -3.10 -2.57
CA ILE A 173 7.35 -4.31 -2.58
C ILE A 173 8.27 -4.29 -3.81
N PHE A 174 7.72 -3.94 -4.99
CA PHE A 174 8.49 -3.84 -6.22
C PHE A 174 9.49 -2.68 -6.20
N TRP A 175 9.12 -1.54 -5.61
CA TRP A 175 9.99 -0.36 -5.49
C TRP A 175 11.27 -0.65 -4.71
N ARG A 176 11.21 -1.57 -3.74
CA ARG A 176 12.39 -2.01 -2.96
C ARG A 176 13.23 -3.08 -3.64
N SER A 177 12.80 -3.60 -4.80
CA SER A 177 13.58 -4.58 -5.57
C SER A 177 14.84 -3.96 -6.18
N GLY A 178 15.70 -4.81 -6.73
CA GLY A 178 16.88 -4.42 -7.53
C GLY A 178 16.54 -3.82 -8.90
N ALA A 179 15.26 -3.63 -9.25
CA ALA A 179 14.88 -3.10 -10.56
C ALA A 179 15.38 -1.66 -10.84
N SER A 180 15.48 -1.33 -12.12
CA SER A 180 15.89 0.00 -12.58
C SER A 180 14.90 1.09 -12.16
N ARG A 181 15.39 2.34 -12.07
CA ARG A 181 14.53 3.48 -11.70
C ARG A 181 13.33 3.68 -12.64
N PRO A 182 13.46 3.55 -13.97
CA PRO A 182 12.33 3.63 -14.88
C PRO A 182 11.27 2.56 -14.64
N MET A 183 11.67 1.29 -14.44
CA MET A 183 10.73 0.19 -14.15
C MET A 183 9.94 0.46 -12.87
N LYS A 184 10.61 0.98 -11.83
CA LYS A 184 9.97 1.34 -10.56
C LYS A 184 8.92 2.45 -10.74
N ILE A 185 9.23 3.49 -11.51
CA ILE A 185 8.28 4.56 -11.82
C ILE A 185 7.11 4.02 -12.63
N PHE A 186 7.39 3.20 -13.65
CA PHE A 186 6.36 2.55 -14.46
C PHE A 186 5.41 1.71 -13.61
N THR A 187 5.92 0.90 -12.67
CA THR A 187 5.06 0.10 -11.79
C THR A 187 4.16 0.95 -10.89
N VAL A 188 4.69 2.06 -10.34
CA VAL A 188 3.87 2.98 -9.53
C VAL A 188 2.80 3.66 -10.39
N ALA A 189 3.15 4.09 -11.61
CA ALA A 189 2.21 4.68 -12.55
C ALA A 189 1.12 3.67 -12.98
N ALA A 190 1.50 2.43 -13.27
CA ALA A 190 0.58 1.36 -13.63
C ALA A 190 -0.37 1.01 -12.48
N ALA A 191 0.13 0.95 -11.23
CA ALA A 191 -0.71 0.76 -10.05
C ALA A 191 -1.72 1.89 -9.89
N GLY A 192 -1.29 3.15 -10.01
CA GLY A 192 -2.17 4.31 -9.96
C GLY A 192 -3.22 4.30 -11.08
N ALA A 193 -2.81 3.99 -12.31
CA ALA A 193 -3.69 3.89 -13.46
C ALA A 193 -4.74 2.79 -13.30
N ALA A 194 -4.37 1.61 -12.77
CA ALA A 194 -5.30 0.52 -12.52
C ALA A 194 -6.36 0.91 -11.46
N ILE A 195 -5.93 1.51 -10.36
CA ILE A 195 -6.84 2.01 -9.31
C ILE A 195 -7.81 3.05 -9.89
N PHE A 196 -7.27 4.02 -10.63
CA PHE A 196 -8.05 5.09 -11.25
C PHE A 196 -9.06 4.54 -12.27
N ALA A 197 -8.64 3.63 -13.16
CA ALA A 197 -9.50 3.03 -14.15
C ALA A 197 -10.67 2.25 -13.52
N VAL A 198 -10.40 1.46 -12.48
CA VAL A 198 -11.46 0.78 -11.72
C VAL A 198 -12.37 1.79 -11.05
N ALA A 199 -11.85 2.81 -10.36
CA ALA A 199 -12.67 3.83 -9.70
C ALA A 199 -13.60 4.53 -10.69
N VAL A 200 -13.09 4.98 -11.84
CA VAL A 200 -13.88 5.60 -12.91
C VAL A 200 -14.94 4.64 -13.45
N SER A 201 -14.62 3.36 -13.63
CA SER A 201 -15.61 2.38 -14.07
C SER A 201 -16.78 2.24 -13.10
N ARG A 202 -16.55 2.35 -11.78
CA ARG A 202 -17.60 2.29 -10.75
C ARG A 202 -18.52 3.51 -10.80
N LEU A 203 -17.95 4.70 -11.01
CA LEU A 203 -18.72 5.93 -11.21
C LEU A 203 -19.53 5.85 -12.51
N TYR A 204 -18.91 5.37 -13.59
CA TYR A 204 -19.54 5.23 -14.91
C TYR A 204 -20.74 4.29 -14.89
N LEU A 205 -20.57 3.11 -14.29
CA LEU A 205 -21.64 2.13 -14.15
C LEU A 205 -22.72 2.57 -13.15
N GLY A 206 -22.55 3.73 -12.49
CA GLY A 206 -23.56 4.33 -11.61
C GLY A 206 -23.83 3.52 -10.36
N VAL A 207 -22.86 2.75 -9.89
CA VAL A 207 -23.01 1.86 -8.72
C VAL A 207 -22.42 2.46 -7.44
N HIS A 208 -21.62 3.52 -7.56
CA HIS A 208 -20.94 4.20 -6.47
C HIS A 208 -20.89 5.70 -6.71
N TRP A 209 -20.84 6.44 -5.62
CA TRP A 209 -20.59 7.87 -5.56
C TRP A 209 -19.09 8.19 -5.62
N LEU A 210 -18.73 9.46 -5.86
CA LEU A 210 -17.33 9.92 -5.84
C LEU A 210 -16.73 9.73 -4.43
N SER A 211 -17.51 10.06 -3.41
CA SER A 211 -17.16 9.86 -2.00
C SER A 211 -16.84 8.39 -1.69
N ASP A 212 -17.59 7.43 -2.24
CA ASP A 212 -17.33 5.99 -2.06
C ASP A 212 -15.94 5.58 -2.56
N VAL A 213 -15.54 6.05 -3.75
CA VAL A 213 -14.25 5.67 -4.36
C VAL A 213 -13.08 6.41 -3.70
N ALA A 214 -13.28 7.67 -3.29
CA ALA A 214 -12.30 8.42 -2.51
C ALA A 214 -12.07 7.79 -1.12
N GLY A 215 -13.15 7.40 -0.43
CA GLY A 215 -13.10 6.70 0.83
C GLY A 215 -12.34 5.37 0.72
N SER A 216 -12.61 4.57 -0.31
CA SER A 216 -11.86 3.34 -0.59
C SER A 216 -10.36 3.57 -0.77
N PHE A 217 -9.98 4.60 -1.52
CA PHE A 217 -8.58 4.91 -1.73
C PHE A 217 -7.89 5.31 -0.43
N LEU A 218 -8.51 6.18 0.37
CA LEU A 218 -8.00 6.60 1.68
C LEU A 218 -7.83 5.43 2.64
N LEU A 219 -8.81 4.52 2.69
CA LEU A 219 -8.76 3.33 3.54
C LEU A 219 -7.63 2.37 3.11
N ALA A 220 -7.43 2.17 1.81
CA ALA A 220 -6.31 1.38 1.29
C ALA A 220 -4.95 2.03 1.60
N VAL A 221 -4.84 3.36 1.47
CA VAL A 221 -3.62 4.11 1.82
C VAL A 221 -3.33 3.99 3.31
N PHE A 222 -4.34 4.13 4.18
CA PHE A 222 -4.21 3.96 5.62
C PHE A 222 -3.57 2.60 5.97
N TRP A 223 -4.22 1.49 5.57
CA TRP A 223 -3.71 0.15 5.89
C TRP A 223 -2.34 -0.11 5.27
N THR A 224 -2.13 0.31 4.02
CA THR A 224 -0.83 0.16 3.36
C THR A 224 0.26 0.91 4.12
N ALA A 225 0.01 2.14 4.55
CA ALA A 225 1.01 2.98 5.21
C ALA A 225 1.36 2.46 6.62
N VAL A 226 0.35 2.08 7.43
CA VAL A 226 0.57 1.46 8.75
C VAL A 226 1.40 0.19 8.60
N LEU A 227 0.97 -0.71 7.75
CA LEU A 227 1.62 -2.00 7.57
C LEU A 227 2.99 -1.86 6.92
N ALA A 228 3.18 -0.87 6.04
CA ALA A 228 4.50 -0.58 5.46
C ALA A 228 5.49 -0.10 6.55
N ALA A 229 5.04 0.66 7.55
CA ALA A 229 5.90 1.11 8.64
C ALA A 229 6.39 -0.08 9.49
N VAL A 230 5.50 -1.06 9.74
CA VAL A 230 5.82 -2.32 10.43
C VAL A 230 6.70 -3.22 9.55
N TRP A 231 6.33 -3.44 8.29
CA TRP A 231 7.05 -4.26 7.34
C TRP A 231 8.50 -3.79 7.13
N GLN A 232 8.73 -2.48 7.01
CA GLN A 232 10.07 -1.90 6.92
C GLN A 232 10.92 -2.11 8.18
N SER A 233 10.31 -2.49 9.29
CA SER A 233 11.03 -2.87 10.52
C SER A 233 11.55 -4.29 10.51
N LEU A 234 10.84 -5.18 9.81
CA LEU A 234 11.13 -6.60 9.76
C LEU A 234 12.13 -6.92 8.64
N VAL A 235 12.08 -6.18 7.53
CA VAL A 235 13.01 -6.37 6.40
C VAL A 235 14.30 -5.57 6.60
N LYS A 236 15.33 -6.20 7.17
CA LYS A 236 16.71 -5.68 7.19
C LYS A 236 17.26 -5.61 5.75
N LYS A 237 17.98 -4.54 5.39
CA LYS A 237 18.81 -4.58 4.17
C LYS A 237 19.90 -5.64 4.38
N PRO A 238 20.27 -6.44 3.36
CA PRO A 238 21.52 -7.18 3.41
C PRO A 238 22.65 -6.17 3.66
N GLU A 239 23.47 -6.42 4.67
CA GLU A 239 24.71 -5.69 4.85
C GLU A 239 25.51 -5.91 3.56
N THR A 240 25.81 -4.83 2.85
CA THR A 240 26.82 -4.86 1.81
C THR A 240 28.12 -5.19 2.52
N SER A 241 28.50 -6.46 2.54
CA SER A 241 29.86 -6.85 2.92
C SER A 241 30.76 -6.12 1.93
N SER A 242 31.44 -5.07 2.41
CA SER A 242 32.59 -4.50 1.74
C SER A 242 33.62 -5.62 1.67
N ILE A 243 33.59 -6.36 0.56
CA ILE A 243 34.71 -7.21 0.15
C ILE A 243 35.79 -6.21 -0.22
N ASN A 244 36.63 -5.89 0.76
CA ASN A 244 37.91 -5.24 0.54
C ASN A 244 38.74 -6.23 -0.28
N HIS A 245 38.96 -5.90 -1.56
CA HIS A 245 40.06 -6.45 -2.34
C HIS A 245 41.30 -5.58 -2.10
#